data_AF-A0A496S790-F1
#
_entry.id   AF-A0A496S790-F1
#
_cell.length_a   1.000
_cell.length_b   1.000
_cell.length_c   1.000
_cell.angle_alpha   90.00
_cell.angle_beta   90.00
_cell.angle_gamma   90.00
#
_symmetry.space_group_name_H-M   'P 1'
#
loop_
_entity.id
_entity.type
_entity.pdbx_description
1 polymer ?
#
loop_
_entity_poly.entity_id
_entity_poly.type
_entity_poly.pdbx_seq_one_letter_code
_entity_poly.pdbx_strand_id
1 'polypeptide(L)'
;MKKIILLLLLLGGGYFFVSLAQTSHDFQRESEIIEYLEFREVDIKDALRQLAKQYNLNIVFSESVKGLITLRLHNVTVEEALDSIITINGFVYTKKGSVIKVTTPEEVKKESKQTRVFKLYNADASKLKETIKKVL
;
A
#
# COMPACT_ATOMS: atom_id res chain seq x y z
N MET A 1 -18.00 -3.59 49.41
CA MET A 1 -17.66 -4.28 48.14
C MET A 1 -16.61 -3.43 47.42
N LYS A 2 -15.60 -4.09 46.84
CA LYS A 2 -14.15 -3.74 46.80
C LYS A 2 -13.85 -2.48 45.93
N LYS A 3 -13.53 -1.31 46.50
CA LYS A 3 -12.23 -0.73 46.97
C LYS A 3 -11.16 -0.46 45.90
N ILE A 4 -11.02 0.84 45.62
CA ILE A 4 -9.95 1.61 44.97
C ILE A 4 -8.65 1.61 45.82
N ILE A 5 -7.50 1.84 45.16
CA ILE A 5 -6.12 2.14 45.62
C ILE A 5 -5.11 1.00 45.37
N LEU A 6 -4.17 1.22 44.45
CA LEU A 6 -2.78 0.82 44.69
C LEU A 6 -1.84 1.97 44.29
N LEU A 7 -1.50 2.76 45.31
CA LEU A 7 -0.40 3.73 45.33
C LEU A 7 0.91 2.93 45.38
N LEU A 8 1.80 3.20 44.44
CA LEU A 8 3.12 2.58 44.32
C LEU A 8 4.15 3.56 44.91
N LEU A 9 4.76 3.25 46.05
CA LEU A 9 5.96 3.94 46.54
C LEU A 9 6.79 3.06 47.50
N LEU A 10 7.90 2.58 46.93
CA LEU A 10 9.23 2.38 47.51
C LEU A 10 9.38 1.77 48.91
N LEU A 11 9.82 0.50 48.97
CA LEU A 11 10.90 0.08 49.86
C LEU A 11 11.72 -1.06 49.22
N GLY A 12 12.97 -0.75 48.85
CA GLY A 12 14.13 -1.66 48.88
C GLY A 12 14.19 -2.83 47.89
N GLY A 13 15.09 -2.72 46.90
CA GLY A 13 15.63 -3.88 46.16
C GLY A 13 15.45 -3.75 44.65
N GLY A 14 16.54 -3.46 43.94
CA GLY A 14 16.52 -3.00 42.55
C GLY A 14 16.02 -4.01 41.51
N TYR A 15 15.27 -3.47 40.54
CA TYR A 15 15.30 -3.73 39.10
C TYR A 15 14.76 -2.42 38.49
N PHE A 16 15.56 -1.56 37.86
CA PHE A 16 15.84 -1.64 36.41
C PHE A 16 14.54 -1.97 35.65
N PHE A 17 13.76 -1.01 35.16
CA PHE A 17 14.03 -0.36 33.88
C PHE A 17 13.36 1.02 33.81
N VAL A 18 14.18 2.04 33.57
CA VAL A 18 13.79 3.24 32.87
C VAL A 18 13.63 2.88 31.39
N SER A 19 12.55 3.37 30.75
CA SER A 19 12.42 3.62 29.30
C SER A 19 12.60 2.45 28.34
N LEU A 20 11.52 2.08 27.62
CA LEU A 20 11.58 2.04 26.15
C LEU A 20 10.18 2.03 25.51
N ALA A 21 10.11 2.74 24.40
CA ALA A 21 9.21 2.52 23.28
C ALA A 21 7.77 3.07 23.36
N GLN A 22 7.63 4.35 22.99
CA GLN A 22 6.71 4.66 21.90
C GLN A 22 7.11 3.84 20.66
N THR A 23 6.15 3.56 19.77
CA THR A 23 6.22 2.69 18.56
C THR A 23 6.00 1.21 18.92
N SER A 24 4.82 0.62 18.70
CA SER A 24 4.07 0.59 17.44
C SER A 24 2.56 0.55 17.70
N HIS A 25 1.83 1.52 17.14
CA HIS A 25 0.38 1.41 16.92
C HIS A 25 0.12 0.46 15.73
N ASP A 26 0.68 -0.75 15.76
CA ASP A 26 0.14 -1.87 14.97
C ASP A 26 -0.97 -2.52 15.82
N PHE A 27 -1.91 -1.69 16.25
CA PHE A 27 -3.16 -2.16 16.84
C PHE A 27 -4.00 -2.62 15.65
N GLN A 28 -4.25 -3.92 15.59
CA GLN A 28 -5.17 -4.61 14.69
C GLN A 28 -6.29 -3.67 14.23
N ARG A 29 -6.18 -3.10 13.02
CA ARG A 29 -7.37 -2.54 12.37
C ARG A 29 -8.25 -3.73 12.11
N GLU A 30 -9.28 -3.89 12.92
CA GLU A 30 -10.42 -4.73 12.59
C GLU A 30 -10.78 -4.37 11.15
N SER A 31 -10.60 -5.33 10.24
CA SER A 31 -10.77 -5.10 8.81
C SER A 31 -12.21 -4.66 8.61
N GLU A 32 -12.42 -3.36 8.34
CA GLU A 32 -13.75 -2.81 8.19
C GLU A 32 -14.48 -3.61 7.10
N ILE A 33 -15.66 -4.13 7.45
CA ILE A 33 -16.45 -4.96 6.56
C ILE A 33 -17.44 -4.06 5.83
N ILE A 34 -17.52 -4.25 4.53
CA ILE A 34 -18.51 -3.66 3.64
C ILE A 34 -19.66 -4.66 3.53
N GLU A 35 -20.79 -4.35 4.17
CA GLU A 35 -22.00 -5.18 4.05
C GLU A 35 -22.51 -5.24 2.61
N TYR A 36 -22.52 -4.09 1.92
CA TYR A 36 -22.98 -3.98 0.54
C TYR A 36 -22.34 -2.80 -0.19
N LEU A 37 -21.89 -3.02 -1.42
CA LEU A 37 -21.42 -1.96 -2.34
C LEU A 37 -21.77 -2.33 -3.78
N GLU A 38 -22.37 -1.42 -4.52
CA GLU A 38 -22.67 -1.60 -5.94
C GLU A 38 -22.26 -0.37 -6.74
N PHE A 39 -21.54 -0.61 -7.85
CA PHE A 39 -21.27 0.38 -8.87
C PHE A 39 -21.79 -0.15 -10.21
N ARG A 40 -22.35 0.74 -11.02
CA ARG A 40 -22.86 0.44 -12.36
C ARG A 40 -22.42 1.54 -13.31
N GLU A 41 -21.54 1.18 -14.24
CA GLU A 41 -21.00 2.09 -15.25
C GLU A 41 -20.39 3.36 -14.65
N VAL A 42 -19.70 3.21 -13.51
CA VAL A 42 -19.06 4.32 -12.79
C VAL A 42 -17.60 4.44 -13.21
N ASP A 43 -17.07 5.65 -13.34
CA ASP A 43 -15.62 5.84 -13.57
C ASP A 43 -14.83 5.29 -12.38
N ILE A 44 -13.78 4.52 -12.66
CA ILE A 44 -12.94 3.90 -11.63
C ILE A 44 -12.38 4.94 -10.63
N LYS A 45 -12.05 6.16 -11.07
CA LYS A 45 -11.56 7.21 -10.18
C LYS A 45 -12.64 7.65 -9.22
N ASP A 46 -13.90 7.74 -9.68
CA ASP A 46 -15.02 8.10 -8.82
C ASP A 46 -15.33 7.01 -7.80
N ALA A 47 -15.32 5.75 -8.22
CA ALA A 47 -15.46 4.62 -7.31
C ALA A 47 -14.36 4.58 -6.23
N LEU A 48 -13.09 4.76 -6.64
CA LEU A 48 -11.95 4.82 -5.71
C LEU A 48 -12.02 6.03 -4.77
N ARG A 49 -12.44 7.21 -5.27
CA ARG A 49 -12.66 8.40 -4.43
C ARG A 49 -13.75 8.17 -3.39
N GLN A 50 -14.86 7.55 -3.79
CA GLN A 50 -15.95 7.23 -2.87
C GLN A 50 -15.49 6.27 -1.78
N LEU A 51 -14.78 5.20 -2.16
CA LEU A 51 -14.21 4.25 -1.22
C LEU A 51 -13.22 4.94 -0.26
N ALA A 52 -12.33 5.78 -0.80
CA ALA A 52 -11.37 6.54 -0.02
C ALA A 52 -12.05 7.45 1.02
N LYS A 53 -13.12 8.13 0.62
CA LYS A 53 -13.88 9.02 1.51
C LYS A 53 -14.64 8.25 2.59
N GLN A 54 -15.24 7.12 2.25
CA GLN A 54 -16.06 6.33 3.17
C GLN A 54 -15.23 5.63 4.25
N TYR A 55 -14.06 5.10 3.87
CA TYR A 55 -13.19 4.31 4.75
C TYR A 55 -11.90 5.04 5.14
N ASN A 56 -11.87 6.37 4.96
CA ASN A 56 -10.76 7.26 5.32
C ASN A 56 -9.38 6.78 4.81
N LEU A 57 -9.32 6.35 3.55
CA LEU A 57 -8.09 5.85 2.91
C LEU A 57 -7.38 6.97 2.15
N ASN A 58 -6.05 7.00 2.21
CA ASN A 58 -5.25 7.88 1.37
C ASN A 58 -4.95 7.19 0.04
N ILE A 59 -5.76 7.46 -0.99
CA ILE A 59 -5.58 6.88 -2.33
C ILE A 59 -5.11 7.97 -3.31
N VAL A 60 -4.06 7.66 -4.07
CA VAL A 60 -3.58 8.47 -5.19
C VAL A 60 -3.58 7.62 -6.46
N PHE A 61 -3.96 8.18 -7.59
CA PHE A 61 -3.97 7.47 -8.87
C PHE A 61 -3.34 8.31 -9.99
N SER A 62 -2.68 7.65 -10.93
CA SER A 62 -2.11 8.32 -12.10
C SER A 62 -3.19 8.75 -13.10
N GLU A 63 -2.85 9.64 -14.03
CA GLU A 63 -3.79 10.08 -15.07
C GLU A 63 -4.24 8.92 -15.97
N SER A 64 -3.37 7.93 -16.16
CA SER A 64 -3.55 6.74 -17.00
C SER A 64 -4.61 5.76 -16.48
N VAL A 65 -4.99 5.85 -15.20
CA VAL A 65 -6.06 5.02 -14.62
C VAL A 65 -7.41 5.51 -15.14
N LYS A 66 -7.94 4.93 -16.22
CA LYS A 66 -9.22 5.34 -16.83
C LYS A 66 -10.04 4.11 -17.19
N GLY A 67 -11.35 4.20 -17.02
CA GLY A 67 -12.27 3.12 -17.39
C GLY A 67 -13.53 3.14 -16.54
N LEU A 68 -14.56 2.48 -17.05
CA LEU A 68 -15.80 2.26 -16.32
C LEU A 68 -15.71 0.93 -15.57
N ILE A 69 -16.39 0.85 -14.43
CA ILE A 69 -16.54 -0.37 -13.65
C ILE A 69 -18.01 -0.62 -13.34
N THR A 70 -18.36 -1.90 -13.33
CA THR A 70 -19.64 -2.40 -12.84
C THR A 70 -19.34 -3.57 -11.92
N LEU A 71 -19.72 -3.46 -10.64
CA LEU A 71 -19.45 -4.47 -9.63
C LEU A 71 -20.50 -4.43 -8.54
N ARG A 72 -20.68 -5.58 -7.88
CA ARG A 72 -21.51 -5.73 -6.70
C ARG A 72 -20.76 -6.59 -5.70
N LEU A 73 -20.58 -6.07 -4.50
CA LEU A 73 -19.87 -6.70 -3.40
C LEU A 73 -20.82 -6.83 -2.21
N HIS A 74 -20.67 -7.92 -1.47
CA HIS A 74 -21.47 -8.20 -0.30
C HIS A 74 -20.61 -8.89 0.76
N ASN A 75 -20.62 -8.36 1.97
CA ASN A 75 -19.87 -8.89 3.12
C ASN A 75 -18.40 -9.17 2.81
N VAL A 76 -17.70 -8.14 2.30
CA VAL A 76 -16.27 -8.19 1.96
C VAL A 76 -15.50 -7.17 2.79
N THR A 77 -14.22 -7.40 3.01
CA THR A 77 -13.35 -6.39 3.65
C THR A 77 -13.09 -5.20 2.71
N VAL A 78 -12.73 -4.06 3.28
CA VAL A 78 -12.30 -2.88 2.51
C VAL A 78 -11.11 -3.18 1.59
N GLU A 79 -10.18 -4.03 2.04
CA GLU A 79 -9.02 -4.42 1.22
C GLU A 79 -9.43 -5.28 0.02
N GLU A 80 -10.35 -6.23 0.21
CA GLU A 80 -10.91 -7.03 -0.90
C GLU A 80 -11.72 -6.18 -1.88
N ALA A 81 -12.49 -5.20 -1.38
CA ALA A 81 -13.23 -4.29 -2.22
C ALA A 81 -12.31 -3.41 -3.07
N LEU A 82 -11.26 -2.86 -2.45
CA LEU A 82 -10.23 -2.09 -3.15
C LEU A 82 -9.54 -2.94 -4.23
N ASP A 83 -9.12 -4.15 -3.88
CA ASP A 83 -8.48 -5.08 -4.81
C ASP A 83 -9.40 -5.42 -5.99
N SER A 84 -10.67 -5.69 -5.72
CA SER A 84 -11.69 -5.95 -6.75
C SER A 84 -11.85 -4.77 -7.71
N ILE A 85 -11.98 -3.55 -7.19
CA ILE A 85 -12.12 -2.33 -8.03
C ILE A 85 -10.91 -2.15 -8.96
N ILE A 86 -9.71 -2.43 -8.46
CA ILE A 86 -8.45 -2.17 -9.19
C ILE A 86 -8.18 -3.27 -10.22
N THR A 87 -8.36 -4.54 -9.85
CA THR A 87 -8.02 -5.69 -10.68
C THR A 87 -8.99 -5.88 -11.86
N ILE A 88 -10.26 -5.46 -11.74
CA ILE A 88 -11.25 -5.53 -12.84
C ILE A 88 -10.73 -4.92 -14.14
N ASN A 89 -10.03 -3.79 -14.07
CA ASN A 89 -9.48 -3.09 -15.24
C ASN A 89 -7.97 -3.36 -15.45
N GLY A 90 -7.39 -4.36 -14.78
CA GLY A 90 -5.99 -4.73 -14.92
C GLY A 90 -5.00 -3.69 -14.36
N PHE A 91 -5.45 -2.80 -13.48
CA PHE A 91 -4.58 -1.87 -12.77
C PHE A 91 -3.88 -2.59 -11.61
N VAL A 92 -2.90 -1.92 -11.04
CA VAL A 92 -2.15 -2.40 -9.87
C VAL A 92 -2.04 -1.29 -8.84
N TYR A 93 -1.88 -1.67 -7.58
CA TYR A 93 -1.59 -0.72 -6.52
C TYR A 93 -0.30 -1.03 -5.79
N THR A 94 0.32 0.02 -5.26
CA THR A 94 1.49 -0.05 -4.40
C THR A 94 1.20 0.70 -3.11
N LYS A 95 1.45 0.08 -1.97
CA LYS A 95 1.28 0.69 -0.64
C LYS A 95 2.62 1.24 -0.16
N LYS A 96 2.69 2.54 0.14
CA LYS A 96 3.86 3.19 0.72
C LYS A 96 3.42 3.90 2.00
N GLY A 97 3.69 3.28 3.14
CA GLY A 97 3.19 3.75 4.44
C GLY A 97 1.65 3.74 4.49
N SER A 98 1.05 4.90 4.72
CA SER A 98 -0.41 5.09 4.78
C SER A 98 -1.05 5.44 3.43
N VAL A 99 -0.27 5.57 2.35
CA VAL A 99 -0.75 5.96 1.02
C VAL A 99 -0.77 4.77 0.08
N ILE A 100 -1.88 4.63 -0.62
CA ILE A 100 -2.13 3.62 -1.65
C ILE A 100 -2.05 4.31 -3.00
N LYS A 101 -1.08 3.93 -3.82
CA LYS A 101 -0.91 4.44 -5.19
C LYS A 101 -1.44 3.43 -6.20
N VAL A 102 -2.47 3.81 -6.95
CA VAL A 102 -3.05 3.03 -8.05
C VAL A 102 -2.48 3.51 -9.38
N THR A 103 -2.06 2.57 -10.23
CA THR A 103 -1.30 2.86 -11.45
C THR A 103 -1.43 1.69 -12.44
N THR A 104 -0.86 1.81 -13.63
CA THR A 104 -0.82 0.71 -14.59
C THR A 104 0.39 -0.19 -14.34
N PRO A 105 0.33 -1.49 -14.71
CA PRO A 105 1.50 -2.37 -14.65
C PRO A 105 2.70 -1.83 -15.43
N GLU A 106 2.45 -1.10 -16.52
CA GLU A 106 3.49 -0.48 -17.35
C GLU A 106 4.20 0.67 -16.63
N GLU A 107 3.45 1.52 -15.91
CA GLU A 107 4.00 2.59 -15.10
C GLU A 107 4.85 2.03 -13.95
N VAL A 108 4.39 0.96 -13.28
CA VAL A 108 5.22 0.26 -12.27
C VAL A 108 6.52 -0.24 -12.88
N LYS A 109 6.46 -0.91 -14.04
CA LYS A 109 7.66 -1.38 -14.75
C LYS A 109 8.59 -0.23 -15.15
N LYS A 110 8.05 0.95 -15.47
CA LYS A 110 8.84 2.14 -15.80
C LYS A 110 9.48 2.75 -14.56
N GLU A 111 8.77 2.82 -13.45
CA GLU A 111 9.29 3.30 -12.15
C GLU A 111 10.33 2.36 -11.56
N SER A 112 10.22 1.06 -11.80
CA SER A 112 11.21 0.06 -11.36
C SER A 112 12.44 -0.03 -12.26
N LYS A 113 12.46 0.62 -13.44
CA LYS A 113 13.64 0.63 -14.32
C LYS A 113 14.71 1.52 -13.71
N GLN A 114 15.78 0.88 -13.24
CA GLN A 114 16.98 1.57 -12.80
C GLN A 114 17.95 1.72 -13.97
N THR A 115 18.24 2.96 -14.36
CA THR A 115 19.36 3.25 -15.26
C THR A 115 20.64 3.26 -14.44
N ARG A 116 21.52 2.29 -14.70
CA ARG A 116 22.86 2.24 -14.08
C ARG A 116 23.91 2.51 -15.13
N VAL A 117 24.82 3.42 -14.83
CA VAL A 117 26.01 3.68 -15.65
C VAL A 117 27.16 2.89 -15.06
N PHE A 118 27.76 2.02 -15.86
CA PHE A 118 28.96 1.27 -15.49
C PHE A 118 30.15 1.82 -16.25
N LYS A 119 31.17 2.28 -15.51
CA LYS A 119 32.44 2.68 -16.13
C LYS A 119 33.23 1.42 -16.47
N LEU A 120 33.60 1.29 -17.74
CA LEU A 120 34.43 0.20 -18.21
C LEU A 120 35.89 0.63 -18.08
N TYR A 121 36.70 -0.18 -17.39
CA TYR A 121 38.12 0.09 -17.21
C TYR A 121 38.99 -0.61 -18.26
N ASN A 122 38.63 -1.84 -18.61
CA ASN A 122 39.47 -2.73 -19.41
C ASN A 122 38.81 -3.22 -20.71
N ALA A 123 37.63 -2.69 -21.05
CA ALA A 123 36.85 -3.16 -22.20
C ALA A 123 36.29 -2.01 -23.03
N ASP A 124 36.29 -2.20 -24.34
CA ASP A 124 35.69 -1.29 -25.32
C ASP A 124 34.16 -1.43 -25.30
N ALA A 125 33.48 -0.32 -25.06
CA ALA A 125 32.02 -0.26 -25.01
C ALA A 125 31.36 -0.71 -26.33
N SER A 126 32.01 -0.46 -27.47
CA SER A 126 31.48 -0.75 -28.80
C SER A 126 31.39 -2.26 -29.03
N LYS A 127 32.40 -3.01 -28.58
CA LYS A 127 32.45 -4.47 -28.69
C LYS A 127 31.47 -5.15 -27.71
N LEU A 128 31.31 -4.60 -26.51
CA LEU A 128 30.41 -5.19 -25.50
C LEU A 128 28.93 -4.99 -25.80
N LYS A 129 28.56 -3.97 -26.59
CA LYS A 129 27.16 -3.68 -26.96
C LYS A 129 26.45 -4.89 -27.58
N GLU A 130 27.14 -5.61 -28.46
CA GLU A 130 26.57 -6.78 -29.14
C GLU A 130 26.40 -7.98 -28.19
N THR A 131 27.33 -8.17 -27.27
CA THR A 131 27.26 -9.24 -26.25
C THR A 131 26.15 -8.98 -25.24
N ILE A 132 26.03 -7.74 -24.74
CA ILE A 132 25.02 -7.37 -23.74
C ILE A 132 23.60 -7.49 -24.32
N LYS A 133 23.40 -7.12 -25.59
CA LYS A 133 22.11 -7.30 -26.30
C LYS A 133 21.63 -8.76 -26.39
N LYS A 134 22.53 -9.74 -26.27
CA LYS A 134 22.17 -11.17 -26.33
C LYS A 134 21.78 -11.76 -24.98
N VAL A 135 22.12 -11.07 -23.89
CA VAL A 135 21.93 -11.58 -22.52
C VAL A 135 20.81 -10.84 -21.78
N LEU A 136 20.52 -9.60 -22.18
CA LEU A 136 19.35 -8.82 -21.74
C LEU A 136 18.15 -9.06 -22.66
#